data_AF-A0A969KDX4-F1
#
_entry.id   AF-A0A969KDX4-F1
#
_cell.length_a   1.000
_cell.length_b   1.000
_cell.length_c   1.000
_cell.angle_alpha   90.00
_cell.angle_beta   90.00
_cell.angle_gamma   90.00
#
_symmetry.space_group_name_H-M   'P 1'
#
loop_
_entity.id
_entity.type
_entity.pdbx_description
1 polymer ?
#
loop_
_entity_poly.entity_id
_entity_poly.type
_entity_poly.pdbx_seq_one_letter_code
_entity_poly.pdbx_strand_id
1 'polypeptide(L)'
;MPDLEPYYCLCDMLVTASVHEGLGMPVIEAMRHGSPVVAAAAAALPEAVGGGGLLCEPLNPRDMADKVVHLLRGLSAPPPGVPRKPGSAEQMKPGFGRRLSPL
;
A
#
# COMPACT_ATOMS: atom_id res chain seq x y z
N MET A 1 21.94 8.53 3.98
CA MET A 1 20.61 8.05 4.42
C MET A 1 20.67 6.54 4.45
N PRO A 2 20.17 5.84 5.49
CA PRO A 2 20.11 4.38 5.48
C PRO A 2 19.19 3.88 4.35
N ASP A 3 19.42 2.65 3.91
CA ASP A 3 18.60 1.97 2.91
C ASP A 3 17.18 1.70 3.47
N LEU A 4 16.15 2.08 2.70
CA LEU A 4 14.74 1.89 3.06
C LEU A 4 14.16 0.58 2.50
N GLU A 5 14.84 -0.05 1.54
CA GLU A 5 14.41 -1.26 0.84
C GLU A 5 14.02 -2.41 1.79
N PRO A 6 14.80 -2.70 2.87
CA PRO A 6 14.44 -3.76 3.80
C PRO A 6 13.10 -3.52 4.50
N TYR A 7 12.74 -2.26 4.75
CA TYR A 7 11.49 -1.92 5.44
C TYR A 7 10.27 -2.13 4.55
N TYR A 8 10.37 -1.86 3.25
CA TYR A 8 9.29 -2.16 2.31
C TYR A 8 9.04 -3.66 2.17
N CYS A 9 10.08 -4.49 2.30
CA CYS A 9 9.96 -5.94 2.25
C CYS A 9 9.39 -6.56 3.53
N LEU A 10 9.59 -5.90 4.68
CA LEU A 10 9.16 -6.35 6.00
C LEU A 10 7.79 -5.82 6.43
N CYS A 11 7.35 -4.68 5.90
CA CYS A 11 6.10 -4.08 6.35
C CYS A 11 4.88 -4.87 5.87
N ASP A 12 3.82 -4.85 6.68
CA ASP A 12 2.55 -5.43 6.26
C ASP A 12 1.85 -4.56 5.21
N MET A 13 2.01 -3.24 5.34
CA MET A 13 1.49 -2.19 4.46
C MET A 13 2.24 -0.88 4.67
N LEU A 14 2.12 0.02 3.69
CA LEU A 14 2.46 1.43 3.84
C LEU A 14 1.17 2.24 4.06
N VAL A 15 1.18 3.16 5.02
CA VAL A 15 0.08 4.11 5.26
C VAL A 15 0.63 5.53 5.25
N THR A 16 0.02 6.42 4.48
CA THR A 16 0.39 7.84 4.48
C THR A 16 -0.83 8.75 4.48
N ALA A 17 -0.83 9.72 5.41
CA ALA A 17 -1.84 10.78 5.53
C ALA A 17 -1.38 12.11 4.93
N SER A 18 -0.27 12.11 4.18
CA SER A 18 0.26 13.33 3.57
C SER A 18 -0.78 13.98 2.67
N VAL A 19 -1.05 15.26 2.93
CA VAL A 19 -1.89 16.10 2.06
C VAL A 19 -1.08 16.90 1.05
N HIS A 20 0.25 16.86 1.18
CA HIS A 20 1.20 17.49 0.28
C HIS A 20 2.35 16.51 -0.01
N GLU A 21 2.40 16.03 -1.24
CA GLU A 21 3.44 15.13 -1.76
C GLU A 21 3.72 15.52 -3.21
N GLY A 22 4.99 15.54 -3.60
CA GLY A 22 5.42 15.89 -4.95
C GLY A 22 5.24 14.73 -5.93
N LEU A 23 5.81 13.57 -5.63
CA LEU A 23 5.76 12.40 -6.52
C LEU A 23 5.16 11.16 -5.84
N GLY A 24 5.12 11.10 -4.51
CA GLY A 24 4.70 9.90 -3.80
C GLY A 24 5.71 8.75 -3.92
N MET A 25 7.02 9.06 -3.91
CA MET A 25 8.09 8.04 -4.00
C MET A 25 7.91 6.90 -2.98
N PRO A 26 7.56 7.15 -1.71
CA PRO A 26 7.32 6.06 -0.77
C PRO A 26 6.20 5.11 -1.19
N VAL A 27 5.14 5.64 -1.82
CA VAL A 27 4.01 4.85 -2.35
C VAL A 27 4.48 3.98 -3.51
N ILE A 28 5.19 4.57 -4.48
CA ILE A 28 5.69 3.86 -5.66
C ILE A 28 6.66 2.75 -5.24
N GLU A 29 7.58 3.04 -4.32
CA GLU A 29 8.53 2.07 -3.79
C GLU A 29 7.81 0.92 -3.07
N ALA A 30 6.92 1.22 -2.12
CA ALA A 30 6.15 0.19 -1.42
C ALA A 30 5.38 -0.73 -2.38
N MET A 31 4.71 -0.15 -3.39
CA MET A 31 3.98 -0.91 -4.39
C MET A 31 4.90 -1.78 -5.25
N ARG A 32 6.09 -1.30 -5.62
CA ARG A 32 7.11 -2.11 -6.33
C ARG A 32 7.60 -3.30 -5.50
N HIS A 33 7.64 -3.16 -4.18
CA HIS A 33 7.96 -4.25 -3.26
C HIS A 33 6.75 -5.15 -2.93
N GLY A 34 5.59 -4.91 -3.55
CA GLY A 34 4.37 -5.69 -3.32
C GLY A 34 3.70 -5.40 -1.97
N SER A 35 4.08 -4.31 -1.31
CA SER A 35 3.44 -3.87 -0.08
C SER A 35 2.18 -3.06 -0.39
N PRO A 36 1.01 -3.44 0.15
CA PRO A 36 -0.22 -2.73 -0.07
C PRO A 36 -0.14 -1.34 0.55
N VAL A 37 -0.87 -0.39 -0.05
CA VAL A 37 -0.84 1.02 0.33
C VAL A 37 -2.22 1.52 0.72
N VAL A 38 -2.28 2.31 1.79
CA VAL A 38 -3.37 3.26 2.07
C VAL A 38 -2.81 4.68 2.03
N ALA A 39 -3.37 5.54 1.20
CA ALA A 39 -2.90 6.92 1.04
C ALA A 39 -4.05 7.93 1.08
N ALA A 40 -3.81 9.16 1.53
CA ALA A 40 -4.77 10.25 1.35
C ALA A 40 -4.95 10.58 -0.14
N ALA A 41 -6.18 10.85 -0.58
CA ALA A 41 -6.50 11.26 -1.94
C ALA A 41 -6.13 12.73 -2.18
N ALA A 42 -4.84 13.06 -2.05
CA ALA A 42 -4.33 14.43 -2.10
C ALA A 42 -3.01 14.51 -2.87
N ALA A 43 -2.77 15.68 -3.50
CA ALA A 43 -1.59 15.96 -4.29
C ALA A 43 -1.31 14.84 -5.32
N ALA A 44 -0.07 14.36 -5.45
CA ALA A 44 0.31 13.31 -6.40
C ALA A 44 0.00 11.87 -5.94
N LEU A 45 -0.61 11.68 -4.75
CA LEU A 45 -0.85 10.34 -4.20
C LEU A 45 -1.88 9.51 -4.99
N PRO A 46 -3.00 10.07 -5.50
CA PRO A 46 -3.92 9.32 -6.35
C PRO A 46 -3.25 8.72 -7.59
N GLU A 47 -2.39 9.51 -8.25
CA GLU A 47 -1.63 9.11 -9.42
C GLU A 47 -0.57 8.07 -9.05
N ALA A 48 0.16 8.28 -7.95
CA ALA A 48 1.16 7.33 -7.46
C ALA A 48 0.55 5.96 -7.09
N VAL A 49 -0.67 5.95 -6.54
CA VAL A 49 -1.40 4.72 -6.19
C VAL A 49 -1.89 3.97 -7.44
N GLY A 50 -2.23 4.68 -8.53
CA GLY A 50 -2.49 4.06 -9.85
C GLY A 50 -3.54 2.93 -9.89
N GLY A 51 -4.40 2.80 -8.87
CA GLY A 51 -5.38 1.72 -8.72
C GLY A 51 -4.90 0.46 -7.98
N GLY A 52 -3.65 0.41 -7.52
CA GLY A 52 -3.08 -0.75 -6.81
C GLY A 52 -3.16 -0.70 -5.27
N GLY A 53 -3.72 0.38 -4.71
CA GLY A 53 -3.91 0.59 -3.28
C GLY A 53 -5.25 1.27 -2.97
N LEU A 54 -5.48 1.61 -1.70
CA LEU A 54 -6.69 2.30 -1.26
C LEU A 54 -6.42 3.78 -1.03
N LEU A 55 -7.31 4.62 -1.54
CA LEU A 55 -7.31 6.06 -1.29
C LEU A 55 -8.33 6.42 -0.21
N CYS A 56 -7.94 7.26 0.73
CA CYS A 56 -8.80 7.80 1.79
C CYS A 56 -9.07 9.29 1.62
N GLU A 57 -10.22 9.74 2.13
CA GLU A 57 -10.59 11.14 2.20
C GLU A 57 -9.52 11.92 3.00
N PRO A 58 -8.92 12.98 2.43
CA PRO A 58 -7.92 13.77 3.13
C PRO A 58 -8.47 14.33 4.44
N LEU A 59 -7.64 14.34 5.49
CA LEU A 59 -8.00 14.82 6.83
C LEU A 59 -9.16 14.04 7.49
N ASN A 60 -9.50 12.85 6.99
CA ASN A 60 -10.50 11.96 7.58
C ASN A 60 -9.83 10.73 8.22
N PRO A 61 -9.45 10.80 9.52
CA PRO A 61 -8.76 9.69 10.18
C PRO A 61 -9.63 8.43 10.30
N ARG A 62 -10.96 8.57 10.33
CA ARG A 62 -11.87 7.43 10.40
C ARG A 62 -11.87 6.63 9.10
N ASP A 63 -12.00 7.31 7.96
CA ASP A 63 -11.96 6.65 6.66
C ASP A 63 -10.59 5.98 6.39
N MET A 64 -9.49 6.62 6.81
CA MET A 64 -8.17 5.98 6.77
C MET A 64 -8.11 4.71 7.63
N ALA A 65 -8.58 4.77 8.88
CA ALA A 65 -8.58 3.63 9.78
C ALA A 65 -9.43 2.47 9.22
N ASP A 66 -10.60 2.76 8.66
CA ASP A 66 -11.49 1.77 8.06
C ASP A 66 -10.78 1.04 6.89
N LYS A 67 -10.04 1.77 6.04
CA LYS A 67 -9.26 1.21 4.92
C LYS A 67 -8.07 0.39 5.39
N VAL A 68 -7.36 0.84 6.43
CA VAL A 68 -6.27 0.07 7.06
C VAL A 68 -6.80 -1.25 7.63
N VAL A 69 -7.89 -1.21 8.40
CA VAL A 69 -8.52 -2.41 8.98
C VAL A 69 -9.02 -3.36 7.89
N HIS A 70 -9.62 -2.83 6.82
CA HIS A 70 -10.06 -3.62 5.69
C HIS A 70 -8.91 -4.42 5.07
N LEU A 71 -7.77 -3.76 4.80
CA LEU A 71 -6.59 -4.45 4.26
C LEU A 71 -6.00 -5.45 5.26
N LEU A 72 -5.85 -5.08 6.54
CA LEU A 72 -5.32 -5.98 7.56
C LEU A 72 -6.13 -7.28 7.69
N ARG A 73 -7.47 -7.20 7.58
CA ARG A 73 -8.34 -8.39 7.62
C ARG A 73 -8.21 -9.28 6.38
N GLY A 74 -7.87 -8.71 5.23
CA GLY A 74 -7.64 -9.45 3.98
C GLY A 74 -6.22 -10.00 3.83
N LEU A 75 -5.27 -9.50 4.62
CA LEU A 75 -3.90 -10.00 4.65
C LEU A 75 -3.86 -11.35 5.38
N SER A 76 -3.36 -12.39 4.71
CA SER A 76 -2.85 -13.56 5.44
C SER A 76 -1.43 -13.25 5.87
N ALA A 77 -1.09 -13.62 7.10
CA ALA A 77 0.24 -13.41 7.66
C ALA A 77 1.31 -13.91 6.66
N PRO A 78 2.32 -13.10 6.32
CA PRO A 78 3.47 -13.61 5.59
C PRO A 78 4.17 -14.66 6.48
N PRO A 79 4.70 -15.76 5.91
CA PRO A 79 5.52 -16.67 6.69
C PRO A 79 6.70 -15.90 7.32
N PRO A 80 7.03 -16.14 8.59
CA PRO A 80 8.10 -15.41 9.28
C PRO A 80 9.42 -15.54 8.52
N GLY A 81 10.09 -14.41 8.28
CA GLY A 81 11.41 -14.37 7.66
C GLY A 81 11.44 -14.54 6.13
N VAL A 82 10.29 -14.49 5.44
CA VAL A 82 10.27 -14.49 3.96
C VAL A 82 10.06 -13.06 3.46
N PRO A 83 11.08 -12.43 2.84
CA PRO A 83 10.92 -11.14 2.19
C PRO A 83 9.84 -11.23 1.12
N ARG A 84 8.91 -10.28 1.09
CA ARG A 84 7.99 -10.17 -0.05
C ARG A 84 8.84 -9.92 -1.30
N LYS A 85 8.70 -10.78 -2.31
CA LYS A 85 9.44 -10.62 -3.57
C LYS A 85 9.05 -9.27 -4.18
N PRO A 86 9.99 -8.50 -4.77
CA PRO A 86 9.63 -7.36 -5.60
C PRO A 86 8.64 -7.85 -6.67
N GLY A 87 7.47 -7.20 -6.73
CA GLY A 87 6.45 -7.55 -7.71
C GLY A 87 6.93 -7.09 -9.07
N SER A 88 7.03 -7.99 -10.05
CA SER A 88 7.08 -7.53 -11.44
C SER A 88 5.74 -6.86 -11.77
N ALA A 89 5.76 -5.74 -12.51
CA ALA A 89 4.56 -5.00 -12.89
C ALA A 89 3.50 -5.89 -13.57
N GLU A 90 3.92 -7.00 -14.19
CA GLU A 90 3.09 -8.00 -14.85
C GLU A 90 2.32 -8.94 -13.89
N GLN A 91 2.69 -8.98 -12.60
CA GLN A 91 2.02 -9.82 -11.60
C GLN A 91 0.87 -9.10 -10.89
N MET A 92 0.69 -7.81 -11.15
CA MET A 92 -0.48 -7.06 -10.68
C MET A 92 -1.64 -7.33 -11.64
N LYS A 93 -2.41 -8.39 -11.37
CA LYS A 93 -3.68 -8.61 -12.08
C LYS A 93 -4.61 -7.42 -11.79
N PRO A 94 -5.43 -6.97 -12.75
CA PRO A 94 -6.52 -6.04 -12.45
C PRO A 94 -7.37 -6.65 -11.33
N GLY A 95 -7.42 -5.99 -10.17
CA GLY A 95 -8.16 -6.48 -9.00
C GLY A 95 -7.46 -7.51 -8.11
N PHE A 96 -6.12 -7.48 -7.97
CA PHE A 96 -5.41 -8.43 -7.09
C PHE A 96 -4.33 -7.80 -6.19
N GLY A 97 -4.76 -7.26 -5.05
CA GLY A 97 -4.29 -7.79 -3.76
C GLY A 97 -5.20 -8.96 -3.40
N ARG A 98 -4.66 -10.08 -2.91
CA ARG A 98 -5.33 -11.40 -2.77
C ARG A 98 -6.86 -11.35 -2.61
N ARG A 99 -7.55 -12.20 -3.40
CA ARG A 99 -9.00 -12.51 -3.35
C ARG A 99 -9.61 -12.23 -1.97
N LEU A 100 -10.25 -11.07 -1.81
CA LEU A 100 -11.12 -10.80 -0.67
C LEU A 100 -12.24 -11.85 -0.69
N SER A 101 -12.45 -12.53 0.43
CA SER A 101 -13.58 -13.45 0.59
C SER A 101 -14.89 -12.69 0.35
N PRO A 102 -15.77 -13.14 -0.57
CA PRO A 102 -17.10 -12.55 -0.72
C PRO A 102 -17.96 -12.84 0.52
N LEU A 103 -18.92 -11.94 0.77
CA LEU A 103 -20.01 -12.13 1.74
C LEU A 103 -20.81 -13.40 1.43
#